data_AF-J2GN75-F1
#
_entry.id   AF-J2GN75-F1
#
_cell.length_a   1.000
_cell.length_b   1.000
_cell.length_c   1.000
_cell.angle_alpha   90.00
_cell.angle_beta   90.00
_cell.angle_gamma   90.00
#
_symmetry.space_group_name_H-M   'P 1'
#
loop_
_entity.id
_entity.type
_entity.pdbx_description
1 polymer ?
#
loop_
_entity_poly.entity_id
_entity_poly.type
_entity_poly.pdbx_seq_one_letter_code
_entity_poly.pdbx_strand_id
1 'polypeptide(L)'
;MELQGIAVTHDHTSLKSVLAAAGAACALLCAASGAQAQARPQIKYQPAATAPAVPDGLKVFCAKTPDDLNGSKTCPVIYYGGFATWIYSFIDNRFSFAVVSYDAKGNVVQNLTRDGARYVFDVTSSDAGQTVILHGQANRHVELRWSELPQPPVAAAQP
;
A
#
# COMPACT_ATOMS: atom_id res chain seq x y z
N MET A 1 43.08 -9.76 66.79
CA MET A 1 42.95 -8.42 67.41
C MET A 1 43.85 -7.50 66.61
N GLU A 2 43.22 -6.51 65.96
CA GLU A 2 43.75 -5.36 65.20
C GLU A 2 44.97 -5.51 64.29
N LEU A 3 44.76 -5.19 63.01
CA LEU A 3 45.72 -4.41 62.23
C LEU A 3 44.95 -3.28 61.53
N GLN A 4 45.38 -2.07 61.87
CA GLN A 4 44.81 -0.78 61.51
C GLN A 4 45.18 -0.42 60.06
N GLY A 5 44.25 0.20 59.33
CA GLY A 5 44.43 0.67 57.96
C GLY A 5 44.02 2.13 57.82
N ILE A 6 45.01 2.97 57.55
CA ILE A 6 45.02 4.43 57.48
C ILE A 6 44.10 5.00 56.39
N ALA A 7 43.47 6.15 56.68
CA ALA A 7 42.80 7.00 55.70
C ALA A 7 43.77 8.05 55.14
N VAL A 8 43.74 8.29 53.83
CA VAL A 8 44.07 9.59 53.21
C VAL A 8 43.17 9.77 51.98
N THR A 9 42.58 10.96 51.85
CA THR A 9 41.65 11.38 50.82
C THR A 9 42.30 12.32 49.77
N HIS A 10 41.56 12.50 48.67
CA HIS A 10 41.54 13.63 47.72
C HIS A 10 42.44 13.63 46.46
N ASP A 11 41.78 13.26 45.34
CA ASP A 11 41.29 14.17 44.27
C ASP A 11 42.05 14.31 42.93
N HIS A 12 41.21 14.58 41.92
CA HIS A 12 41.43 15.26 40.63
C HIS A 12 41.94 14.49 39.40
N THR A 13 40.96 14.23 38.52
CA THR A 13 40.93 14.77 37.14
C THR A 13 41.43 13.89 35.97
N SER A 14 40.51 13.78 35.00
CA SER A 14 40.70 13.78 33.55
C SER A 14 40.48 12.47 32.78
N LEU A 15 39.32 12.49 32.13
CA LEU A 15 38.89 11.81 30.92
C LEU A 15 39.97 11.65 29.81
N LYS A 16 39.80 10.56 29.05
CA LYS A 16 40.22 10.25 27.65
C LYS A 16 41.55 9.52 27.46
N SER A 17 41.49 8.26 27.03
CA SER A 17 41.70 7.87 25.61
C SER A 17 41.82 6.34 25.49
N VAL A 18 40.87 5.66 24.84
CA VAL A 18 40.85 5.14 23.45
C VAL A 18 41.77 3.92 23.16
N LEU A 19 41.11 2.87 22.62
CA LEU A 19 41.51 1.90 21.57
C LEU A 19 41.87 0.44 21.93
N ALA A 20 41.46 -0.42 20.97
CA ALA A 20 41.84 -1.80 20.66
C ALA A 20 41.07 -2.90 21.43
N ALA A 21 40.61 -4.02 20.85
CA ALA A 21 40.64 -4.55 19.48
C ALA A 21 39.60 -5.68 19.35
N ALA A 22 39.34 -6.10 18.11
CA ALA A 22 38.42 -7.16 17.68
C ALA A 22 38.83 -8.58 18.13
N GLY A 23 37.85 -9.49 18.26
CA GLY A 23 38.08 -10.93 18.48
C GLY A 23 36.81 -11.80 18.53
N ALA A 24 36.35 -12.21 17.34
CA ALA A 24 35.51 -13.34 16.92
C ALA A 24 34.60 -14.18 17.89
N ALA A 25 33.34 -14.29 17.43
CA ALA A 25 32.51 -15.50 17.30
C ALA A 25 31.81 -16.10 18.53
N CYS A 26 30.51 -15.82 18.67
CA CYS A 26 29.53 -16.85 19.01
C CYS A 26 28.22 -16.60 18.24
N ALA A 27 27.75 -17.64 17.58
CA ALA A 27 26.63 -17.62 16.64
C ALA A 27 25.32 -17.23 17.30
N LEU A 28 24.52 -16.42 16.60
CA LEU A 28 23.06 -16.49 16.53
C LEU A 28 22.64 -15.73 15.27
N LEU A 29 22.63 -16.47 14.15
CA LEU A 29 21.88 -16.10 12.96
C LEU A 29 20.40 -16.13 13.31
N CYS A 30 19.89 -15.04 13.89
CA CYS A 30 18.46 -14.78 13.82
C CYS A 30 18.16 -14.38 12.37
N ALA A 31 17.96 -15.38 11.50
CA ALA A 31 17.18 -15.18 10.29
C ALA A 31 15.78 -14.77 10.76
N ALA A 32 15.56 -13.47 10.90
CA ALA A 32 14.22 -12.93 11.00
C ALA A 32 13.55 -13.31 9.68
N SER A 33 12.78 -14.39 9.71
CA SER A 33 11.76 -14.69 8.70
C SER A 33 10.80 -13.51 8.71
N GLY A 34 11.16 -12.46 7.97
CA GLY A 34 10.27 -11.39 7.61
C GLY A 34 9.27 -12.01 6.65
N ALA A 35 8.24 -12.67 7.21
CA ALA A 35 6.95 -12.68 6.56
C ALA A 35 6.60 -11.20 6.38
N GLN A 36 6.96 -10.64 5.23
CA GLN A 36 6.61 -9.27 4.90
C GLN A 36 5.10 -9.23 5.01
N ALA A 37 4.59 -8.52 6.01
CA ALA A 37 3.15 -8.31 6.13
C ALA A 37 2.69 -7.80 4.77
N GLN A 38 1.76 -8.53 4.14
CA GLN A 38 1.24 -8.18 2.84
C GLN A 38 0.81 -6.71 2.89
N ALA A 39 1.49 -5.85 2.13
CA ALA A 39 1.25 -4.42 2.21
C ALA A 39 -0.20 -4.13 1.80
N ARG A 40 -1.03 -3.64 2.73
CA ARG A 40 -2.47 -3.41 2.48
C ARG A 40 -2.71 -2.41 1.32
N PRO A 41 -3.80 -2.53 0.57
CA PRO A 41 -4.14 -1.57 -0.47
C PRO A 41 -4.21 -0.14 0.07
N GLN A 42 -3.60 0.79 -0.65
CA GLN A 42 -3.62 2.22 -0.33
C GLN A 42 -4.49 2.95 -1.34
N ILE A 43 -5.48 3.70 -0.85
CA ILE A 43 -6.33 4.53 -1.70
C ILE A 43 -5.73 5.93 -1.77
N LYS A 44 -5.46 6.42 -2.98
CA LYS A 44 -5.04 7.81 -3.20
C LYS A 44 -5.85 8.42 -4.32
N TYR A 45 -6.18 9.69 -4.18
CA TYR A 45 -6.87 10.44 -5.21
C TYR A 45 -5.85 11.02 -6.20
N GLN A 46 -5.95 10.64 -7.46
CA GLN A 46 -5.11 11.12 -8.55
C GLN A 46 -5.91 12.03 -9.49
N PRO A 47 -5.30 13.05 -10.12
CA PRO A 47 -6.00 13.82 -11.15
C PRO A 47 -6.53 12.91 -12.25
N ALA A 48 -7.78 13.09 -12.69
CA ALA A 48 -8.37 12.23 -13.72
C ALA A 48 -7.56 12.22 -15.03
N ALA A 49 -6.89 13.34 -15.33
CA ALA A 49 -6.04 13.49 -16.51
C ALA A 49 -4.70 12.71 -16.45
N THR A 50 -4.33 12.12 -15.30
CA THR A 50 -3.11 11.31 -15.16
C THR A 50 -3.38 9.81 -15.28
N ALA A 51 -4.60 9.42 -15.63
CA ALA A 51 -4.91 8.04 -15.96
C ALA A 51 -3.99 7.52 -17.08
N PRO A 52 -3.46 6.29 -16.99
CA PRO A 52 -2.76 5.65 -18.11
C PRO A 52 -3.70 5.47 -19.32
N ALA A 53 -3.14 4.93 -20.41
CA ALA A 53 -3.91 4.63 -21.62
C ALA A 53 -5.15 3.79 -21.29
N VAL A 54 -6.33 4.36 -21.54
CA VAL A 54 -7.62 3.76 -21.18
C VAL A 54 -7.97 2.68 -22.20
N PRO A 55 -8.29 1.44 -21.78
CA PRO A 55 -8.72 0.38 -22.70
C PRO A 55 -9.99 0.76 -23.49
N ASP A 56 -10.13 0.18 -24.69
CA ASP A 56 -11.28 0.41 -25.55
C ASP A 56 -12.61 0.12 -24.84
N GLY A 57 -13.62 0.95 -25.12
CA GLY A 57 -14.94 0.84 -24.50
C GLY A 57 -15.03 1.39 -23.06
N LEU A 58 -13.94 1.92 -22.51
CA LEU A 58 -13.89 2.52 -21.17
C LEU A 58 -13.67 4.04 -21.24
N LYS A 59 -14.03 4.74 -20.16
CA LYS A 59 -13.76 6.16 -19.96
C LYS A 59 -13.34 6.46 -18.53
N VAL A 60 -12.46 7.46 -18.39
CA VAL A 60 -12.21 8.09 -17.09
C VAL A 60 -13.42 8.94 -16.73
N PHE A 61 -14.13 8.51 -15.70
CA PHE A 61 -15.21 9.31 -15.12
C PHE A 61 -15.35 8.95 -13.66
N CYS A 62 -15.18 9.94 -12.80
CA CYS A 62 -15.40 9.84 -11.37
C CYS A 62 -16.41 10.91 -10.97
N ALA A 63 -17.48 10.53 -10.29
CA ALA A 63 -18.47 11.47 -9.79
C ALA A 63 -17.90 12.24 -8.59
N LYS A 64 -18.43 13.43 -8.31
CA LYS A 64 -18.02 14.21 -7.12
C LYS A 64 -18.56 13.61 -5.83
N THR A 65 -19.79 13.13 -5.88
CA THR A 65 -20.51 12.51 -4.75
C THR A 65 -21.42 11.40 -5.31
N PRO A 66 -22.10 10.60 -4.46
CA PRO A 66 -23.03 9.58 -4.95
C PRO A 66 -24.14 10.13 -5.85
N ASP A 67 -24.59 11.37 -5.61
CA ASP A 67 -25.74 11.97 -6.28
C ASP A 67 -25.35 13.16 -7.19
N ASP A 68 -24.13 13.68 -7.10
CA ASP A 68 -23.58 14.70 -7.99
C ASP A 68 -22.72 14.06 -9.11
N LEU A 69 -23.35 13.87 -10.27
CA LEU A 69 -22.70 13.33 -11.47
C LEU A 69 -21.94 14.38 -12.28
N ASN A 70 -21.67 15.57 -11.72
CA ASN A 70 -20.62 16.41 -12.29
C ASN A 70 -19.28 15.70 -12.09
N GLY A 71 -18.48 15.62 -13.16
CA GLY A 71 -17.17 14.97 -13.09
C GLY A 71 -16.26 15.62 -12.04
N SER A 72 -15.66 14.79 -11.20
CA SER A 72 -14.57 15.18 -10.31
C SER A 72 -13.28 15.40 -11.11
N LYS A 73 -12.44 16.32 -10.62
CA LYS A 73 -11.09 16.52 -11.17
C LYS A 73 -10.12 15.41 -10.76
N THR A 74 -10.47 14.64 -9.74
CA THR A 74 -9.67 13.53 -9.21
C THR A 74 -10.47 12.24 -9.16
N CYS A 75 -9.78 11.12 -9.22
CA CYS A 75 -10.32 9.77 -9.13
C CYS A 75 -9.63 8.99 -8.02
N PRO A 76 -10.33 8.15 -7.26
CA PRO A 76 -9.70 7.21 -6.35
C PRO A 76 -8.95 6.14 -7.14
N VAL A 77 -7.70 5.88 -6.76
CA VAL A 77 -6.82 4.86 -7.34
C VAL A 77 -6.34 3.95 -6.22
N ILE A 78 -6.43 2.64 -6.44
CA ILE A 78 -5.96 1.63 -5.49
C ILE A 78 -4.51 1.28 -5.82
N TYR A 79 -3.60 1.49 -4.88
CA TYR A 79 -2.21 1.06 -4.97
C TYR A 79 -2.00 -0.21 -4.16
N TYR A 80 -1.60 -1.29 -4.82
CA TYR A 80 -1.41 -2.58 -4.17
C TYR A 80 -0.40 -3.43 -4.94
N GLY A 81 0.52 -4.09 -4.24
CA GLY A 81 1.49 -5.00 -4.86
C GLY A 81 2.44 -4.37 -5.89
N GLY A 82 2.61 -3.05 -5.89
CA GLY A 82 3.37 -2.32 -6.92
C GLY A 82 2.55 -1.92 -8.16
N PHE A 83 1.25 -2.19 -8.16
CA PHE A 83 0.33 -1.86 -9.25
C PHE A 83 -0.57 -0.69 -8.87
N ALA A 84 -1.00 0.08 -9.87
CA ALA A 84 -2.00 1.13 -9.74
C ALA A 84 -3.30 0.66 -10.42
N THR A 85 -4.39 0.58 -9.67
CA THR A 85 -5.69 0.13 -10.17
C THR A 85 -6.66 1.29 -10.26
N TRP A 86 -7.10 1.57 -11.49
CA TRP A 86 -8.08 2.60 -11.81
C TRP A 86 -9.46 1.96 -12.00
N ILE A 87 -10.49 2.70 -11.59
CA ILE A 87 -11.88 2.29 -11.71
C ILE A 87 -12.51 3.13 -12.80
N TYR A 88 -12.75 2.50 -13.95
CA TYR A 88 -13.34 3.15 -15.11
C TYR A 88 -14.83 2.86 -15.22
N SER A 89 -15.50 3.74 -15.95
CA SER A 89 -16.88 3.51 -16.39
C SER A 89 -16.87 3.00 -17.82
N PHE A 90 -17.81 2.14 -18.16
CA PHE A 90 -18.05 1.78 -19.55
C PHE A 90 -18.69 2.96 -20.31
N ILE A 91 -18.34 3.12 -21.58
CA ILE A 91 -18.86 4.20 -22.43
C ILE A 91 -20.38 4.08 -22.68
N ASP A 92 -20.92 2.86 -22.62
CA ASP A 92 -22.35 2.57 -22.77
C ASP A 92 -23.17 2.82 -21.49
N ASN A 93 -22.50 3.25 -20.42
CA ASN A 93 -23.10 3.59 -19.12
C ASN A 93 -23.82 2.42 -18.43
N ARG A 94 -23.46 1.16 -18.72
CA ARG A 94 -23.97 0.00 -17.95
C ARG A 94 -23.64 0.15 -16.45
N PHE A 95 -24.41 -0.53 -15.61
CA PHE A 95 -24.19 -0.59 -14.15
C PHE A 95 -23.06 -1.55 -13.79
N SER A 96 -21.87 -1.27 -14.31
CA SER A 96 -20.65 -2.03 -14.04
C SER A 96 -19.45 -1.09 -13.93
N PHE A 97 -18.49 -1.47 -13.10
CA PHE A 97 -17.14 -0.92 -13.09
C PHE A 97 -16.21 -1.77 -13.94
N ALA A 98 -15.29 -1.13 -14.65
CA ALA A 98 -14.07 -1.78 -15.13
C ALA A 98 -12.94 -1.45 -14.17
N VAL A 99 -12.38 -2.47 -13.53
CA VAL A 99 -11.31 -2.40 -12.54
C VAL A 99 -10.02 -2.81 -13.24
N VAL A 100 -9.20 -1.82 -13.60
CA VAL A 100 -8.05 -2.02 -14.48
C VAL A 100 -6.78 -1.69 -13.73
N SER A 101 -5.89 -2.68 -13.62
CA SER A 101 -4.63 -2.55 -12.93
C SER A 101 -3.49 -2.38 -13.93
N TYR A 102 -2.59 -1.46 -13.61
CA TYR A 102 -1.42 -1.13 -14.41
C TYR A 102 -0.13 -1.40 -13.65
N ASP A 103 0.89 -1.87 -14.36
CA ASP A 103 2.27 -1.90 -13.86
C ASP A 103 2.88 -0.48 -13.80
N ALA A 104 4.12 -0.38 -13.29
CA ALA A 104 4.84 0.89 -13.18
C ALA A 104 5.16 1.55 -14.54
N LYS A 105 5.04 0.83 -15.66
CA LYS A 105 5.24 1.34 -17.02
C LYS A 105 3.93 1.77 -17.68
N GLY A 106 2.80 1.61 -17.00
CA GLY A 106 1.47 1.92 -17.52
C GLY A 106 0.89 0.84 -18.41
N ASN A 107 1.42 -0.38 -18.40
CA ASN A 107 0.82 -1.51 -19.11
C ASN A 107 -0.30 -2.12 -18.28
N VAL A 108 -1.41 -2.49 -18.93
CA VAL A 108 -2.49 -3.24 -18.29
C VAL A 108 -1.99 -4.64 -17.91
N VAL A 109 -2.06 -4.97 -16.62
CA VAL A 109 -1.76 -6.32 -16.12
C VAL A 109 -3.03 -7.10 -15.76
N GLN A 110 -4.15 -6.39 -15.57
CA GLN A 110 -5.44 -6.99 -15.26
C GLN A 110 -6.57 -6.03 -15.63
N ASN A 111 -7.68 -6.57 -16.14
CA ASN A 111 -8.91 -5.82 -16.41
C ASN A 111 -10.12 -6.68 -16.02
N LEU A 112 -10.81 -6.28 -14.94
CA LEU A 112 -11.97 -6.99 -14.42
C LEU A 112 -13.25 -6.18 -14.59
N THR A 113 -14.32 -6.82 -15.02
CA THR A 113 -15.66 -6.23 -14.93
C THR A 113 -16.31 -6.61 -13.60
N ARG A 114 -16.95 -5.65 -12.95
CA ARG A 114 -17.74 -5.88 -11.74
C ARG A 114 -19.07 -5.17 -11.82
N ASP A 115 -20.14 -5.95 -11.82
CA ASP A 115 -21.51 -5.45 -11.95
C ASP A 115 -22.06 -4.97 -10.60
N GLY A 116 -23.02 -4.04 -10.66
CA GLY A 116 -23.79 -3.59 -9.49
C GLY A 116 -23.75 -2.08 -9.24
N ALA A 117 -22.71 -1.39 -9.75
CA ALA A 117 -22.53 0.05 -9.60
C ALA A 117 -21.81 0.65 -10.82
N ARG A 118 -21.86 1.98 -10.95
CA ARG A 118 -21.14 2.75 -11.99
C ARG A 118 -20.77 4.12 -11.44
N TYR A 119 -19.89 4.83 -12.15
CA TYR A 119 -19.43 6.18 -11.79
C TYR A 119 -18.86 6.25 -10.37
N VAL A 120 -17.60 5.82 -10.22
CA VAL A 120 -16.95 5.78 -8.91
C VAL A 120 -16.84 7.19 -8.34
N PHE A 121 -17.09 7.38 -7.05
CA PHE A 121 -16.80 8.64 -6.37
C PHE A 121 -15.83 8.44 -5.20
N ASP A 122 -15.81 7.26 -4.59
CA ASP A 122 -14.91 6.91 -3.48
C ASP A 122 -14.53 5.42 -3.52
N VAL A 123 -13.41 5.10 -2.86
CA VAL A 123 -12.99 3.72 -2.61
C VAL A 123 -12.52 3.62 -1.16
N THR A 124 -12.99 2.62 -0.44
CA THR A 124 -12.52 2.32 0.92
C THR A 124 -11.81 0.97 0.97
N SER A 125 -10.86 0.80 1.90
CA SER A 125 -10.15 -0.47 2.13
C SER A 125 -10.36 -0.94 3.58
N SER A 126 -10.58 -2.23 3.77
CA SER A 126 -10.77 -2.87 5.07
C SER A 126 -9.70 -3.94 5.30
N ASP A 127 -8.88 -3.75 6.32
CA ASP A 127 -7.84 -4.72 6.71
C ASP A 127 -8.47 -5.99 7.33
N ALA A 128 -9.55 -5.83 8.10
CA ALA A 128 -10.25 -6.94 8.75
C ALA A 128 -10.98 -7.84 7.75
N GLY A 129 -11.63 -7.23 6.75
CA GLY A 129 -12.32 -7.97 5.68
C GLY A 129 -11.39 -8.41 4.55
N GLN A 130 -10.17 -7.86 4.50
CA GLN A 130 -9.26 -7.95 3.35
C GLN A 130 -9.99 -7.61 2.05
N THR A 131 -10.76 -6.52 2.08
CA THR A 131 -11.56 -6.06 0.94
C THR A 131 -11.33 -4.59 0.61
N VAL A 132 -11.65 -4.22 -0.63
CA VAL A 132 -11.85 -2.84 -1.06
C VAL A 132 -13.29 -2.69 -1.54
N ILE A 133 -13.94 -1.59 -1.16
CA ILE A 133 -15.31 -1.28 -1.56
C ILE A 133 -15.27 -0.12 -2.54
N LEU A 134 -15.79 -0.33 -3.73
CA LEU A 134 -15.92 0.67 -4.78
C LEU A 134 -17.30 1.33 -4.64
N HIS A 135 -17.33 2.61 -4.31
CA HIS A 135 -18.57 3.36 -4.12
C HIS A 135 -18.92 4.14 -5.38
N GLY A 136 -20.12 3.92 -5.89
CA GLY A 136 -20.62 4.51 -7.12
C GLY A 136 -21.87 5.36 -6.94
N GLN A 137 -22.43 5.77 -8.07
CA GLN A 137 -23.66 6.54 -8.15
C GLN A 137 -24.79 5.94 -7.27
N ALA A 138 -25.59 6.82 -6.66
CA ALA A 138 -26.76 6.50 -5.84
C ALA A 138 -26.43 5.55 -4.67
N ASN A 139 -25.23 5.68 -4.11
CA ASN A 139 -24.70 4.86 -3.02
C ASN A 139 -24.64 3.35 -3.32
N ARG A 140 -24.67 2.97 -4.60
CA ARG A 140 -24.41 1.59 -5.01
C ARG A 140 -22.94 1.29 -4.83
N HIS A 141 -22.62 0.08 -4.39
CA HIS A 141 -21.24 -0.33 -4.21
C HIS A 141 -20.99 -1.74 -4.71
N VAL A 142 -19.71 -2.02 -4.95
CA VAL A 142 -19.17 -3.34 -5.28
C VAL A 142 -18.03 -3.60 -4.31
N GLU A 143 -18.00 -4.80 -3.73
CA GLU A 143 -16.89 -5.25 -2.91
C GLU A 143 -15.94 -6.14 -3.72
N LEU A 144 -14.64 -5.97 -3.51
CA LEU A 144 -13.57 -6.82 -4.05
C LEU A 144 -12.71 -7.32 -2.91
N ARG A 145 -12.37 -8.61 -2.91
CA ARG A 145 -11.31 -9.12 -2.05
C ARG A 145 -9.95 -8.61 -2.54
N TRP A 146 -9.02 -8.40 -1.63
CA TRP A 146 -7.64 -8.03 -1.97
C TRP A 146 -6.97 -9.06 -2.89
N SER A 147 -7.35 -10.34 -2.75
CA SER A 147 -6.89 -11.43 -3.62
C SER A 147 -7.38 -11.34 -5.07
N GLU A 148 -8.39 -10.50 -5.35
CA GLU A 148 -8.85 -10.24 -6.70
C GLU A 148 -8.05 -9.12 -7.40
N LEU A 149 -7.23 -8.37 -6.67
CA LEU A 149 -6.26 -7.44 -7.23
C LEU A 149 -4.98 -8.19 -7.62
N PRO A 150 -4.15 -7.66 -8.53
CA PRO A 150 -2.84 -8.24 -8.77
C PRO A 150 -2.02 -8.28 -7.48
N GLN A 151 -1.52 -9.47 -7.15
CA GLN A 151 -0.67 -9.64 -5.98
C GLN A 151 0.76 -9.18 -6.32
N PRO A 152 1.51 -8.62 -5.35
CA PRO A 152 2.94 -8.44 -5.52
C PRO A 152 3.57 -9.76 -5.97
N PRO A 153 4.62 -9.72 -6.80
CA PRO A 153 5.43 -10.91 -7.05
C PRO A 153 5.79 -11.51 -5.69
N VAL A 154 5.53 -12.81 -5.51
CA VAL A 154 6.02 -13.51 -4.32
C VAL A 154 7.52 -13.26 -4.30
N ALA A 155 8.01 -12.55 -3.28
CA ALA A 155 9.44 -12.36 -3.12
C ALA A 155 10.05 -13.76 -3.19
N ALA A 156 10.89 -14.01 -4.20
CA ALA A 156 11.52 -15.30 -4.37
C ALA A 156 12.11 -15.68 -3.01
N ALA A 157 11.68 -16.83 -2.47
CA ALA A 157 12.28 -17.37 -1.26
C ALA A 157 13.79 -17.46 -1.57
N GLN A 158 14.57 -16.56 -0.99
CA GLN A 158 16.02 -16.59 -1.17
C GLN A 158 16.50 -17.91 -0.54
N PRO A 159 17.37 -18.67 -1.23
CA PRO A 159 17.83 -19.97 -0.76
C PRO A 159 18.56 -19.88 0.59
#